data_AF-A0A516GLE2-F1
#
_entry.id   AF-A0A516GLE2-F1
#
_cell.length_a   1.000
_cell.length_b   1.000
_cell.length_c   1.000
_cell.angle_alpha   90.00
_cell.angle_beta   90.00
_cell.angle_gamma   90.00
#
_symmetry.space_group_name_H-M   'P 1'
#
loop_
_entity.id
_entity.type
_entity.pdbx_description
1 polymer ?
#
loop_
_entity_poly.entity_id
_entity_poly.type
_entity_poly.pdbx_seq_one_letter_code
_entity_poly.pdbx_strand_id
1 'polypeptide(L)'
;MNQRAEFIEEVKSQYDPKEGKRVESGGRSTVLPAHISDLGVERSIAMFGELRRDAKVVRLQRMLEWWPQWVCLDGKRYRVAHRRLNGLVWYVVGVD
;
A
#
# COMPACT_ATOMS: atom_id res chain seq x y z
N MET A 1 10.66 15.53 -11.30
CA MET A 1 9.34 15.45 -10.62
C MET A 1 9.52 14.69 -9.32
N ASN A 2 9.07 15.26 -8.20
CA ASN A 2 9.09 14.61 -6.88
C ASN A 2 7.72 13.95 -6.63
N GLN A 3 7.48 12.79 -7.23
CA GLN A 3 6.25 12.03 -6.95
C GLN A 3 6.20 11.62 -5.47
N ARG A 4 4.99 11.52 -4.91
CA ARG A 4 4.78 11.17 -3.50
C ARG A 4 3.75 10.06 -3.39
N ALA A 5 3.93 9.22 -2.38
CA ALA A 5 3.01 8.15 -2.03
C ALA A 5 2.65 8.28 -0.55
N GLU A 6 1.35 8.26 -0.24
CA GLU A 6 0.87 8.15 1.14
C GLU A 6 0.61 6.69 1.47
N PHE A 7 1.29 6.16 2.47
CA PHE A 7 1.10 4.81 2.98
C PHE A 7 0.18 4.85 4.19
N ILE A 8 -0.80 3.95 4.25
CA ILE A 8 -1.87 3.99 5.26
C ILE A 8 -2.05 2.59 5.86
N GLU A 9 -2.01 2.53 7.19
CA GLU A 9 -2.55 1.46 8.01
C GLU A 9 -3.83 2.00 8.66
N GLU A 10 -4.96 1.42 8.29
CA GLU A 10 -6.28 1.75 8.83
C GLU A 10 -6.43 1.25 10.27
N VAL A 11 -7.19 2.03 11.02
CA VAL A 11 -7.63 1.68 12.38
C VAL A 11 -8.38 0.34 12.33
N LYS A 12 -7.95 -0.61 13.16
CA LYS A 12 -8.72 -1.82 13.40
C LYS A 12 -9.70 -1.54 14.53
N SER A 13 -11.00 -1.50 14.19
CA SER A 13 -12.08 -1.54 15.17
C SER A 13 -12.33 -2.98 15.59
N GLN A 14 -12.00 -3.33 16.84
CA GLN A 14 -12.32 -4.64 17.42
C GLN A 14 -13.35 -4.47 18.53
N TYR A 15 -14.28 -5.42 18.65
CA TYR A 15 -15.19 -5.46 19.79
C TYR A 15 -14.43 -5.93 21.04
N ASP A 16 -14.44 -5.12 22.10
CA ASP A 16 -13.95 -5.52 23.42
C ASP A 16 -15.13 -6.04 24.25
N PRO A 17 -15.21 -7.37 24.48
CA PRO A 17 -16.30 -7.97 25.25
C PRO A 17 -16.26 -7.62 26.74
N LYS A 18 -15.16 -7.08 27.27
CA LYS A 18 -15.06 -6.67 28.69
C LYS A 18 -15.68 -5.30 28.93
N GLU A 19 -15.44 -4.36 28.01
CA GLU A 19 -15.97 -2.99 28.07
C GLU A 19 -17.33 -2.85 27.37
N GLY A 20 -17.77 -3.88 26.64
CA GLY A 20 -19.02 -3.87 25.86
C GLY A 20 -19.02 -2.87 24.70
N LYS A 21 -17.84 -2.45 24.24
CA LYS A 21 -17.66 -1.37 23.26
C LYS A 21 -16.73 -1.80 22.12
N ARG A 22 -16.88 -1.18 20.95
CA ARG A 22 -15.86 -1.23 19.90
C ARG A 22 -14.71 -0.33 20.32
N VAL A 23 -13.51 -0.90 20.36
CA VAL A 23 -12.26 -0.17 20.61
C VAL A 23 -11.57 0.02 19.27
N GLU A 24 -11.29 1.28 18.96
CA GLU A 24 -10.48 1.68 17.82
C GLU A 24 -9.01 1.61 18.21
N SER A 25 -8.25 0.76 17.54
CA SER A 25 -6.80 0.67 17.74
C SER A 25 -6.07 1.16 16.49
N GLY A 26 -5.25 2.19 16.69
CA GLY A 26 -4.14 2.63 15.83
C GLY A 26 -4.40 2.72 14.32
N GLY A 27 -4.50 3.94 13.81
CA GLY A 27 -4.30 4.24 12.41
C GLY A 27 -3.02 5.07 12.25
N ARG A 28 -2.19 4.76 11.26
CA ARG A 28 -1.05 5.61 10.91
C ARG A 28 -0.98 5.82 9.41
N SER A 29 -0.59 7.03 9.03
CA SER A 29 -0.21 7.32 7.66
C SER A 29 1.13 8.04 7.60
N THR A 30 1.82 7.88 6.47
CA THR A 30 3.04 8.65 6.19
C THR A 30 3.16 8.92 4.70
N VAL A 31 3.58 10.14 4.36
CA VAL A 31 3.79 10.55 2.98
C VAL A 31 5.28 10.56 2.67
N LEU A 32 5.69 9.73 1.70
CA LEU A 32 7.09 9.59 1.31
C LEU A 32 7.32 9.99 -0.15
N PRO A 33 8.47 10.59 -0.48
CA PRO A 33 8.89 10.72 -1.87
C PRO A 33 9.13 9.33 -2.46
N ALA A 34 8.63 9.12 -3.67
CA ALA A 34 8.68 7.84 -4.34
C ALA A 34 8.89 8.01 -5.84
N HIS A 35 9.39 6.97 -6.49
CA HIS A 35 9.30 6.79 -7.94
C HIS A 35 8.16 5.81 -8.21
N ILE A 36 7.20 6.22 -9.04
CA ILE A 36 5.99 5.44 -9.33
C ILE A 36 5.98 5.06 -10.81
N SER A 37 5.80 3.78 -11.10
CA SER A 37 5.66 3.27 -12.47
C SER A 37 4.56 2.21 -12.56
N ASP A 38 4.02 1.98 -13.74
CA ASP A 38 3.10 0.86 -13.96
C ASP A 38 3.82 -0.50 -13.83
N LEU A 39 3.08 -1.52 -13.41
CA LEU A 39 3.57 -2.89 -13.38
C LEU A 39 3.50 -3.48 -14.79
N GLY A 40 4.65 -3.83 -15.36
CA GLY A 40 4.71 -4.46 -16.68
C GLY A 40 3.96 -5.79 -16.75
N VAL A 41 3.48 -6.13 -17.96
CA VAL A 41 2.63 -7.29 -18.24
C VAL A 41 3.19 -8.59 -17.68
N GLU A 42 4.45 -8.91 -17.98
CA GLU A 42 5.10 -10.15 -17.51
C GLU A 42 5.11 -10.26 -15.98
N ARG A 43 5.44 -9.17 -15.28
CA ARG A 43 5.46 -9.16 -13.80
C ARG A 43 4.06 -9.21 -13.21
N SER A 44 3.08 -8.60 -13.86
CA SER A 44 1.68 -8.70 -13.43
C SER A 44 1.23 -10.15 -13.50
N ILE A 45 1.42 -10.82 -14.63
CA ILE A 45 1.03 -12.22 -14.81
C ILE A 45 1.79 -13.11 -13.83
N ALA A 46 3.10 -12.91 -13.66
CA ALA A 46 3.90 -13.70 -12.74
C ALA A 46 3.49 -13.54 -11.26
N MET A 47 2.98 -12.37 -10.86
CA MET A 47 2.63 -12.09 -9.46
C MET A 47 1.15 -12.34 -9.14
N PHE A 48 0.26 -12.10 -10.10
CA PHE A 48 -1.19 -12.16 -9.91
C PHE A 48 -1.89 -13.27 -10.72
N GLY A 49 -1.17 -13.97 -11.60
CA GLY A 49 -1.75 -14.94 -12.55
C GLY A 49 -2.47 -14.30 -13.73
N GLU A 50 -2.66 -12.98 -13.72
CA GLU A 50 -3.39 -12.23 -14.74
C GLU A 50 -2.80 -10.82 -14.93
N LEU A 51 -3.22 -10.16 -16.01
CA LEU A 51 -2.87 -8.76 -16.26
C LEU A 51 -3.76 -7.83 -15.43
N ARG A 52 -3.18 -7.23 -14.39
CA ARG A 52 -3.77 -6.16 -13.59
C ARG A 52 -3.31 -4.82 -14.15
N ARG A 53 -4.13 -4.20 -15.00
CA ARG A 53 -3.81 -2.94 -15.71
C ARG A 53 -3.55 -1.76 -14.77
N ASP A 54 -4.20 -1.74 -13.61
CA ASP A 54 -4.02 -0.69 -12.60
C ASP A 54 -2.99 -1.04 -11.52
N ALA A 55 -2.17 -2.07 -11.74
CA ALA A 55 -1.08 -2.39 -10.84
C ALA A 55 0.09 -1.43 -11.04
N LYS A 56 0.66 -0.95 -9.93
CA LYS A 56 1.79 -0.02 -9.90
C LYS A 56 2.91 -0.54 -9.01
N VAL A 57 4.11 -0.07 -9.31
CA VAL A 57 5.31 -0.26 -8.51
C VAL A 57 5.69 1.09 -7.89
N VAL A 58 5.79 1.12 -6.57
CA VAL A 58 6.19 2.29 -5.79
C VAL A 58 7.57 2.01 -5.19
N ARG A 59 8.57 2.78 -5.60
CA ARG A 59 9.94 2.66 -5.08
C ARG A 59 10.27 3.87 -4.21
N LEU A 60 10.70 3.61 -2.98
CA LEU A 60 11.04 4.63 -1.99
C LEU A 60 12.53 4.95 -1.99
N GLN A 61 12.87 6.16 -1.57
CA GLN A 61 14.26 6.56 -1.31
C GLN A 61 14.78 6.04 0.03
N ARG A 62 13.87 5.80 0.98
CA ARG A 62 14.15 5.22 2.30
C ARG A 62 13.16 4.12 2.61
N MET A 63 13.60 3.13 3.37
CA MET A 63 12.79 1.97 3.74
C MET A 63 11.58 2.39 4.57
N LEU A 64 10.42 1.79 4.29
CA LEU A 64 9.26 1.83 5.16
C LEU A 64 9.22 0.53 5.98
N GLU A 65 9.41 0.64 7.28
CA GLU A 65 9.63 -0.51 8.16
C GLU A 65 8.35 -1.29 8.49
N TRP A 66 7.19 -0.65 8.31
CA TRP A 66 5.90 -1.23 8.62
C TRP A 66 5.10 -1.62 7.38
N TRP A 67 4.05 -2.42 7.57
CA TRP A 67 3.22 -2.94 6.49
C TRP A 67 1.90 -2.17 6.36
N PRO A 68 1.82 -1.18 5.44
CA PRO A 68 0.57 -0.51 5.12
C PRO A 68 -0.40 -1.45 4.43
N GLN A 69 -1.68 -1.20 4.63
CA GLN A 69 -2.74 -1.88 3.88
C GLN A 69 -3.01 -1.17 2.55
N TRP A 70 -2.82 0.15 2.52
CA TRP A 70 -3.17 0.99 1.39
C TRP A 70 -2.06 1.96 1.02
N VAL A 71 -2.03 2.34 -0.25
CA VAL A 71 -1.22 3.45 -0.76
C VAL A 71 -2.09 4.39 -1.58
N CYS A 72 -2.04 5.68 -1.28
CA CYS A 72 -2.67 6.71 -2.11
C CYS A 72 -1.61 7.35 -3.01
N LEU A 73 -1.89 7.34 -4.32
CA LEU A 73 -1.06 7.91 -5.38
C LEU A 73 -1.93 8.89 -6.17
N ASP A 74 -1.56 10.16 -6.22
CA ASP A 74 -2.29 11.23 -6.93
C ASP A 74 -3.82 11.22 -6.64
N GLY A 75 -4.19 11.04 -5.38
CA GLY A 75 -5.59 10.99 -4.92
C GLY A 75 -6.34 9.68 -5.20
N LYS A 76 -5.71 8.73 -5.89
CA LYS A 76 -6.26 7.39 -6.12
C LYS A 76 -5.73 6.39 -5.11
N ARG A 77 -6.60 5.50 -4.62
CA ARG A 77 -6.27 4.51 -3.60
C ARG A 77 -5.92 3.16 -4.22
N TYR A 78 -4.86 2.54 -3.74
CA TYR A 78 -4.38 1.23 -4.19
C TYR A 78 -4.19 0.30 -2.99
N ARG A 79 -4.52 -0.98 -3.14
CA ARG A 79 -4.26 -2.01 -2.13
C ARG A 79 -2.81 -2.46 -2.21
N VAL A 80 -2.13 -2.59 -1.06
CA VAL A 80 -0.80 -3.20 -1.01
C VAL A 80 -0.92 -4.70 -1.26
N ALA A 81 -0.26 -5.17 -2.32
CA ALA A 81 -0.25 -6.59 -2.68
C ALA A 81 1.03 -7.28 -2.22
N HIS A 82 2.18 -6.64 -2.39
CA HIS A 82 3.47 -7.26 -2.08
C HIS A 82 4.56 -6.22 -1.79
N ARG A 83 5.63 -6.63 -1.11
CA ARG A 83 6.83 -5.81 -0.89
C ARG A 83 8.10 -6.56 -1.27
N ARG A 84 9.13 -5.83 -1.69
CA ARG A 84 10.49 -6.33 -1.89
C ARG A 84 11.52 -5.36 -1.31
N LEU A 85 12.77 -5.80 -1.26
CA LEU A 85 13.91 -5.03 -0.77
C LEU A 85 13.62 -4.40 0.61
N ASN A 86 13.11 -5.23 1.52
CA ASN A 86 12.74 -4.86 2.90
C ASN A 86 11.80 -3.64 3.04
N GLY A 87 10.96 -3.34 2.03
CA GLY A 87 10.04 -2.20 2.10
C GLY A 87 10.56 -0.95 1.40
N LEU A 88 11.58 -1.07 0.55
CA LEU A 88 11.94 -0.06 -0.44
C LEU A 88 11.09 -0.14 -1.73
N VAL A 89 10.53 -1.31 -2.05
CA VAL A 89 9.71 -1.51 -3.24
C VAL A 89 8.37 -2.13 -2.85
N TRP A 90 7.30 -1.47 -3.26
CA TRP A 90 5.92 -1.88 -2.99
C TRP A 90 5.18 -2.10 -4.30
N TYR A 91 4.45 -3.21 -4.37
CA TYR A 91 3.53 -3.50 -5.46
C TYR A 91 2.13 -3.24 -4.97
N VAL A 92 1.39 -2.42 -5.71
CA VAL A 92 0.05 -1.98 -5.33
C VAL A 92 -0.91 -2.20 -6.49
N VAL A 93 -2.17 -2.49 -6.21
CA VAL A 93 -3.20 -2.80 -7.21
C VAL A 93 -4.37 -1.86 -7.03
N GLY A 94 -4.88 -1.31 -8.13
CA GLY A 94 -6.10 -0.51 -8.13
C GLY A 94 -7.26 -1.30 -7.55
N VAL A 95 -8.05 -0.63 -6.73
CA VAL A 95 -9.37 -1.11 -6.33
C VAL A 95 -10.36 -0.34 -7.18
N ASP A 96 -10.99 -1.02 -8.13
CA ASP A 96 -12.16 -0.51 -8.86
C ASP A 96 -13.34 -0.26 -7.91
#